data_AF-A0A0K0FN10-F1
#
_entry.id   AF-A0A0K0FN10-F1
#
_cell.length_a   1.000
_cell.length_b   1.000
_cell.length_c   1.000
_cell.angle_alpha   90.00
_cell.angle_beta   90.00
_cell.angle_gamma   90.00
#
_symmetry.space_group_name_H-M   'P 1'
#
loop_
_entity.id
_entity.type
_entity.pdbx_description
1 polymer ?
#
loop_
_entity_poly.entity_id
_entity_poly.type
_entity_poly.pdbx_seq_one_letter_code
_entity_poly.pdbx_strand_id
1 'polypeptide(L)'
;MLLLKILLSLSLIVSLLFCQFVSSTNPLVYDAEFSKWLYILNYFSNIKIYTKCITRYIPKFFTYFLLKSHEVTCDNSDNKCRYNVYVSPQEAKVIITISIDHSFSLSMVEGMSKYRHFIKFEDMGFVNRHFAKSFYNIWPYIIFIIKEQKLLNYKIILVGHSLGGALATLTAAKLVSEGHKTSRQIFLYTYGAPRVGNPDFAKRFDEKVKYSWRIVFGKDVVPHFPKCAKIISRYFKFSPIFSVKICDRNKKKSYYHHGREIWYPLGPKGKYRYIECLGKPKNEDRLCSDMYNYDFIDTYKYKPIHYSYFDVVAKIFGIYLKEKYINHCIIR
;
A
#
# COMPACT_ATOMS: atom_id res chain seq x y z
N MET A 1 44.08 3.61 -37.94
CA MET A 1 42.93 2.69 -37.75
C MET A 1 43.00 1.83 -36.48
N LEU A 2 44.18 1.43 -36.01
CA LEU A 2 44.32 0.60 -34.79
C LEU A 2 43.98 1.38 -33.49
N LEU A 3 44.45 2.62 -33.35
CA LEU A 3 44.15 3.47 -32.19
C LEU A 3 42.65 3.76 -32.01
N LEU A 4 41.92 3.97 -33.11
CA LEU A 4 40.48 4.25 -33.07
C LEU A 4 39.68 3.02 -32.57
N LYS A 5 40.10 1.81 -32.96
CA LYS A 5 39.52 0.55 -32.46
C LYS A 5 39.81 0.33 -30.98
N ILE A 6 41.00 0.69 -30.50
CA ILE A 6 41.37 0.60 -29.08
C ILE A 6 40.54 1.59 -28.25
N LEU A 7 40.39 2.84 -28.68
CA LEU A 7 39.55 3.84 -28.03
C LEU A 7 38.05 3.46 -27.98
N LEU A 8 37.52 2.88 -29.06
CA LEU A 8 36.15 2.34 -29.11
C LEU A 8 35.97 1.13 -28.20
N SER A 9 36.97 0.24 -28.11
CA SER A 9 36.91 -0.91 -27.19
C SER A 9 37.01 -0.48 -25.72
N LEU A 10 37.85 0.51 -25.40
CA LEU A 10 37.95 1.08 -24.05
C LEU A 10 36.69 1.83 -23.65
N SER A 11 36.06 2.58 -24.56
CA SER A 11 34.78 3.25 -24.27
C SER A 11 33.65 2.23 -24.06
N LEU A 12 33.63 1.12 -24.81
CA LEU A 12 32.64 0.04 -24.63
C LEU A 12 32.85 -0.68 -23.29
N ILE A 13 34.09 -0.95 -22.90
CA ILE A 13 34.42 -1.60 -21.62
C ILE A 13 34.10 -0.67 -20.44
N VAL A 14 34.40 0.63 -20.54
CA VAL A 14 34.00 1.62 -19.53
C VAL A 14 32.47 1.72 -19.45
N SER A 15 31.77 1.72 -20.59
CA SER A 15 30.29 1.71 -20.64
C SER A 15 29.70 0.44 -20.01
N LEU A 16 30.31 -0.72 -20.23
CA LEU A 16 29.91 -2.00 -19.65
C LEU A 16 30.22 -2.08 -18.15
N LEU A 17 31.34 -1.50 -17.69
CA LEU A 17 31.70 -1.39 -16.27
C LEU A 17 30.78 -0.42 -15.52
N PHE A 18 30.34 0.68 -16.15
CA PHE A 18 29.31 1.57 -15.59
C PHE A 18 27.89 0.99 -15.66
N CYS A 19 27.63 0.01 -16.53
CA CYS A 19 26.34 -0.69 -16.59
C CYS A 19 26.19 -1.77 -15.50
N GLN A 20 27.27 -2.14 -14.81
CA GLN A 20 27.24 -3.09 -13.69
C GLN A 20 26.87 -2.46 -12.34
N PHE A 21 26.71 -1.13 -12.27
CA PHE A 21 26.06 -0.45 -11.15
C PHE A 21 24.55 -0.34 -11.33
N VAL A 22 23.91 -1.39 -11.86
CA VAL A 22 22.53 -1.67 -11.44
C VAL A 22 22.66 -2.13 -10.00
N SER A 23 22.42 -1.22 -9.07
CA SER A 23 22.20 -1.56 -7.66
C SER A 23 21.16 -2.68 -7.65
N SER A 24 21.64 -3.91 -7.47
CA SER A 24 20.84 -5.06 -7.10
C SER A 24 20.35 -4.78 -5.68
N THR A 25 19.44 -3.83 -5.54
CA THR A 25 18.68 -3.66 -4.31
C THR A 25 17.94 -4.97 -4.13
N ASN A 26 18.28 -5.67 -3.05
CA ASN A 26 17.57 -6.87 -2.66
C ASN A 26 16.08 -6.50 -2.63
N PRO A 27 15.19 -7.08 -3.48
CA PRO A 27 13.85 -6.53 -3.71
C PRO A 27 12.95 -6.55 -2.45
N LEU A 28 13.41 -7.19 -1.37
CA LEU A 28 12.81 -7.19 -0.03
C LEU A 28 13.10 -5.90 0.77
N VAL A 29 13.92 -4.99 0.26
CA VAL A 29 14.27 -3.73 0.91
C VAL A 29 13.23 -2.67 0.58
N TYR A 30 12.75 -1.97 1.61
CA TYR A 30 11.82 -0.86 1.46
C TYR A 30 12.53 0.36 0.86
N ASP A 31 12.00 0.90 -0.24
CA ASP A 31 12.43 2.19 -0.80
C ASP A 31 11.51 3.31 -0.31
N ALA A 32 12.00 4.09 0.65
CA ALA A 32 11.26 5.19 1.26
C ALA A 32 10.98 6.35 0.29
N GLU A 33 11.88 6.62 -0.66
CA GLU A 33 11.69 7.69 -1.62
C GLU A 33 10.63 7.30 -2.66
N PHE A 34 10.72 6.07 -3.17
CA PHE A 34 9.73 5.51 -4.09
C PHE A 34 8.35 5.42 -3.45
N SER A 35 8.27 4.94 -2.20
CA SER A 35 7.04 4.87 -1.41
C SER A 35 6.39 6.26 -1.26
N LYS A 36 7.17 7.29 -0.91
CA LYS A 36 6.67 8.66 -0.86
C LYS A 36 6.05 9.10 -2.19
N TRP A 37 6.71 8.85 -3.31
CA TRP A 37 6.16 9.20 -4.63
C TRP A 37 4.91 8.40 -5.00
N LEU A 38 4.84 7.11 -4.65
CA LEU A 38 3.62 6.30 -4.82
C LEU A 38 2.44 6.88 -4.04
N TYR A 39 2.67 7.35 -2.80
CA TYR A 39 1.63 8.02 -2.03
C TYR A 39 1.13 9.28 -2.74
N ILE A 40 2.05 10.14 -3.21
CA ILE A 40 1.69 11.36 -3.95
C ILE A 40 0.89 11.03 -5.22
N LEU A 41 1.31 10.01 -5.97
CA LEU A 41 0.56 9.52 -7.13
C LEU A 41 -0.85 9.08 -6.74
N ASN A 42 -0.99 8.26 -5.69
CA ASN A 42 -2.30 7.80 -5.21
C ASN A 42 -3.19 8.97 -4.77
N TYR A 43 -2.66 9.90 -3.98
CA TYR A 43 -3.36 11.07 -3.47
C TYR A 43 -3.91 11.96 -4.60
N PHE A 44 -3.05 12.36 -5.55
CA PHE A 44 -3.47 13.26 -6.64
C PHE A 44 -4.27 12.54 -7.74
N SER A 45 -4.05 11.24 -7.96
CA SER A 45 -4.86 10.46 -8.92
C SER A 45 -6.32 10.30 -8.47
N ASN A 46 -6.62 10.53 -7.19
CA ASN A 46 -8.00 10.63 -6.68
C ASN A 46 -8.71 11.92 -7.16
N ILE A 47 -7.97 12.90 -7.68
CA ILE A 47 -8.56 14.11 -8.26
C ILE A 47 -8.51 13.96 -9.78
N LYS A 48 -9.70 13.81 -10.40
CA LYS A 48 -9.88 13.47 -11.83
C LYS A 48 -9.03 14.32 -12.77
N ILE A 49 -8.85 15.57 -12.37
CA ILE A 49 -8.13 16.61 -13.10
C ILE A 49 -6.64 16.28 -13.28
N TYR A 50 -6.00 15.67 -12.28
CA TYR A 50 -4.56 15.37 -12.30
C TYR A 50 -4.28 13.96 -12.79
N THR A 51 -5.25 13.04 -12.69
CA THR A 51 -5.10 11.61 -12.98
C THR A 51 -4.39 11.33 -14.32
N LYS A 52 -4.67 12.10 -15.37
CA LYS A 52 -4.12 11.90 -16.73
C LYS A 52 -2.64 12.27 -16.88
N CYS A 53 -2.18 13.29 -16.17
CA CYS A 53 -0.89 13.94 -16.42
C CYS A 53 0.09 13.84 -15.23
N ILE A 54 -0.40 13.43 -14.05
CA ILE A 54 0.36 13.40 -12.79
C ILE A 54 1.73 12.71 -12.92
N THR A 55 1.81 11.63 -13.70
CA THR A 55 3.05 10.86 -13.90
C THR A 55 4.13 11.66 -14.61
N ARG A 56 3.78 12.63 -15.47
CA ARG A 56 4.73 13.53 -16.15
C ARG A 56 5.44 14.48 -15.18
N TYR A 57 4.83 14.73 -14.03
CA TYR A 57 5.35 15.67 -13.04
C TYR A 57 6.03 14.99 -11.86
N ILE A 58 5.89 13.66 -11.72
CA ILE A 58 6.60 12.89 -10.69
C ILE A 58 7.86 12.30 -11.32
N PRO A 59 9.08 12.71 -10.88
CA PRO A 59 10.32 12.29 -11.52
C PRO A 59 10.53 10.78 -11.60
N LYS A 60 9.97 10.00 -10.67
CA LYS A 60 10.06 8.53 -10.69
C LYS A 60 9.09 7.85 -11.66
N PHE A 61 8.11 8.58 -12.21
CA PHE A 61 7.02 8.02 -13.02
C PHE A 61 6.92 8.61 -14.43
N PHE A 62 7.94 9.32 -14.92
CA PHE A 62 7.90 9.94 -16.26
C PHE A 62 7.66 8.94 -17.40
N THR A 63 8.05 7.67 -17.23
CA THR A 63 7.86 6.58 -18.20
C THR A 63 6.43 6.01 -18.19
N TYR A 64 5.61 6.39 -17.20
CA TYR A 64 4.27 5.85 -17.01
C TYR A 64 3.23 6.75 -17.65
N PHE A 65 2.28 6.14 -18.35
CA PHE A 65 1.08 6.81 -18.83
C PHE A 65 -0.17 6.15 -18.27
N LEU A 66 -1.26 6.92 -18.18
CA LEU A 66 -2.55 6.41 -17.76
C LEU A 66 -3.14 5.53 -18.86
N LEU A 67 -3.28 4.23 -18.59
CA LEU A 67 -3.97 3.29 -19.47
C LEU A 67 -5.49 3.36 -19.26
N LYS A 68 -5.92 3.33 -17.99
CA LYS A 68 -7.35 3.35 -17.63
C LYS A 68 -7.56 4.06 -16.29
N SER A 69 -8.63 4.84 -16.21
CA SER A 69 -9.19 5.33 -14.97
C SER A 69 -10.67 5.02 -14.98
N HIS A 70 -11.19 4.51 -13.87
CA HIS A 70 -12.61 4.20 -13.76
C HIS A 70 -13.08 4.44 -12.34
N GLU A 71 -14.33 4.88 -12.24
CA GLU A 71 -15.01 5.15 -10.99
C GLU A 71 -16.25 4.27 -10.94
N VAL A 72 -16.43 3.59 -9.81
CA VAL A 72 -17.60 2.73 -9.54
C VAL A 72 -18.19 3.10 -8.19
N THR A 73 -19.48 2.83 -8.02
CA THR A 73 -20.09 2.84 -6.69
C THR A 73 -19.54 1.68 -5.88
N CYS A 74 -19.04 1.98 -4.68
CA CYS A 74 -18.32 1.03 -3.85
C CYS A 74 -19.17 0.40 -2.75
N ASP A 75 -20.20 1.11 -2.31
CA ASP A 75 -21.12 0.64 -1.27
C ASP A 75 -22.57 1.05 -1.57
N ASN A 76 -23.49 0.73 -0.67
CA ASN A 76 -24.91 1.06 -0.83
C ASN A 76 -25.21 2.54 -0.50
N SER A 77 -24.21 3.32 -0.12
CA SER A 77 -24.33 4.73 0.25
C SER A 77 -23.83 5.65 -0.86
N ASP A 78 -23.74 5.12 -2.09
CA ASP A 78 -23.27 5.80 -3.31
C ASP A 78 -21.85 6.37 -3.26
N ASN A 79 -21.05 5.94 -2.28
CA ASN A 79 -19.66 6.35 -2.22
C ASN A 79 -18.87 5.79 -3.39
N LYS A 80 -17.92 6.57 -3.89
CA LYS A 80 -17.19 6.24 -5.12
C LYS A 80 -15.84 5.62 -4.80
N CYS A 81 -15.54 4.52 -5.48
CA CYS A 81 -14.20 3.98 -5.59
C CYS A 81 -13.64 4.28 -6.96
N ARG A 82 -12.42 4.79 -6.99
CA ARG A 82 -11.66 5.00 -8.20
C ARG A 82 -10.43 4.12 -8.21
N TYR A 83 -10.21 3.44 -9.33
CA TYR A 83 -8.91 2.85 -9.60
C TYR A 83 -8.30 3.48 -10.85
N ASN A 84 -6.98 3.60 -10.84
CA ASN A 84 -6.22 4.10 -11.98
C ASN A 84 -5.09 3.11 -12.30
N VAL A 85 -4.94 2.80 -13.58
CA VAL A 85 -3.92 1.90 -14.10
C VAL A 85 -2.93 2.71 -14.91
N TYR A 86 -1.71 2.80 -14.41
CA TYR A 86 -0.58 3.42 -15.06
C TYR A 86 0.37 2.35 -15.58
N VAL A 87 0.81 2.45 -16.82
CA VAL A 87 1.67 1.44 -17.45
C VAL A 87 2.96 2.09 -17.92
N SER A 88 4.09 1.43 -17.65
CA SER A 88 5.39 1.74 -18.23
C SER A 88 5.88 0.51 -19.01
N PRO A 89 5.77 0.51 -20.34
CA PRO A 89 6.32 -0.56 -21.18
C PRO A 89 7.85 -0.65 -21.07
N GLN A 90 8.52 0.51 -20.94
CA GLN A 90 9.97 0.58 -20.77
C GLN A 90 10.44 -0.16 -19.51
N GLU A 91 9.67 -0.07 -18.41
CA GLU A 91 10.01 -0.74 -17.16
C GLU A 91 9.36 -2.12 -17.00
N ALA A 92 8.48 -2.52 -17.94
CA ALA A 92 7.61 -3.69 -17.81
C ALA A 92 6.84 -3.72 -16.47
N LYS A 93 6.26 -2.57 -16.10
CA LYS A 93 5.54 -2.37 -14.83
C LYS A 93 4.17 -1.74 -15.03
N VAL A 94 3.26 -2.09 -14.14
CA VAL A 94 1.94 -1.50 -14.00
C VAL A 94 1.80 -0.99 -12.57
N ILE A 95 1.40 0.26 -12.39
CA ILE A 95 0.99 0.80 -11.09
C ILE A 95 -0.53 0.90 -11.09
N ILE A 96 -1.17 0.29 -10.10
CA ILE A 96 -2.61 0.39 -9.87
C ILE A 96 -2.82 1.15 -8.55
N THR A 97 -3.39 2.35 -8.65
CA THR A 97 -3.81 3.13 -7.49
C THR A 97 -5.28 2.86 -7.22
N ILE A 98 -5.65 2.69 -5.94
CA ILE A 98 -7.02 2.48 -5.49
C ILE A 98 -7.33 3.53 -4.43
N SER A 99 -8.27 4.40 -4.77
CA SER A 99 -8.70 5.52 -3.95
C SER A 99 -10.20 5.47 -3.74
N ILE A 100 -10.64 5.98 -2.60
CA ILE A 100 -12.03 5.86 -2.16
C ILE A 100 -12.49 7.19 -1.59
N ASP A 101 -13.67 7.63 -2.02
CA ASP A 101 -14.29 8.87 -1.56
C ASP A 101 -15.16 8.61 -0.32
N HIS A 102 -14.52 8.23 0.78
CA HIS A 102 -15.18 8.00 2.06
C HIS A 102 -14.67 8.98 3.11
N SER A 103 -15.58 9.41 4.00
CA SER A 103 -15.18 10.12 5.21
C SER A 103 -14.38 9.21 6.15
N PHE A 104 -13.54 9.82 6.98
CA PHE A 104 -12.81 9.13 8.06
C PHE A 104 -13.72 8.26 8.92
N SER A 105 -14.87 8.81 9.31
CA SER A 105 -15.85 8.14 10.16
C SER A 105 -16.42 6.90 9.48
N LEU A 106 -16.71 6.98 8.19
CA LEU A 106 -17.21 5.84 7.43
C LEU A 106 -16.13 4.76 7.27
N SER A 107 -14.89 5.16 6.98
CA SER A 107 -13.73 4.26 6.97
C SER A 107 -13.57 3.53 8.30
N MET A 108 -13.81 4.24 9.41
CA MET A 108 -13.82 3.65 10.75
C MET A 108 -14.98 2.69 10.96
N VAL A 109 -16.21 3.03 10.55
CA VAL A 109 -17.38 2.14 10.69
C VAL A 109 -17.18 0.83 9.94
N GLU A 110 -16.72 0.88 8.70
CA GLU A 110 -16.42 -0.33 7.93
C GLU A 110 -15.26 -1.13 8.56
N GLY A 111 -14.23 -0.42 9.02
CA GLY A 111 -13.13 -0.97 9.80
C GLY A 111 -13.56 -1.49 11.17
N MET A 112 -14.71 -1.11 11.71
CA MET A 112 -15.23 -1.57 13.01
C MET A 112 -16.27 -2.68 12.86
N SER A 113 -16.55 -3.15 11.64
CA SER A 113 -17.52 -4.22 11.43
C SER A 113 -17.14 -5.47 12.24
N LYS A 114 -18.06 -5.94 13.09
CA LYS A 114 -17.83 -7.01 14.06
C LYS A 114 -17.33 -8.29 13.36
N TYR A 115 -16.52 -9.09 14.06
CA TYR A 115 -16.00 -10.39 13.59
C TYR A 115 -17.04 -11.39 13.05
N ARG A 116 -18.35 -11.18 13.30
CA ARG A 116 -19.44 -11.97 12.71
C ARG A 116 -19.66 -11.69 11.22
N HIS A 117 -18.91 -10.77 10.62
CA HIS A 117 -18.94 -10.44 9.20
C HIS A 117 -17.65 -10.85 8.48
N PHE A 118 -17.02 -11.95 8.88
CA PHE A 118 -15.97 -12.55 8.06
C PHE A 118 -16.58 -13.28 6.86
N ILE A 119 -15.98 -13.13 5.68
CA ILE A 119 -16.25 -14.01 4.55
C ILE A 119 -14.98 -14.75 4.16
N LYS A 120 -15.13 -15.98 3.66
CA LYS A 120 -14.02 -16.73 3.10
C LYS A 120 -13.53 -16.00 1.85
N PHE A 121 -12.21 -15.79 1.76
CA PHE A 121 -11.56 -15.16 0.62
C PHE A 121 -10.62 -16.18 0.00
N GLU A 122 -11.14 -16.86 -1.03
CA GLU A 122 -10.43 -17.92 -1.75
C GLU A 122 -9.79 -18.95 -0.82
N ASP A 123 -8.56 -19.34 -1.11
CA ASP A 123 -7.72 -20.18 -0.27
C ASP A 123 -6.91 -19.38 0.77
N MET A 124 -7.08 -18.06 0.83
CA MET A 124 -6.27 -17.16 1.66
C MET A 124 -6.71 -17.20 3.13
N GLY A 125 -8.01 -17.22 3.42
CA GLY A 125 -8.53 -17.21 4.78
C GLY A 125 -9.85 -16.48 4.88
N PHE A 126 -10.04 -15.71 5.95
CA PHE A 126 -11.24 -14.90 6.15
C PHE A 126 -10.91 -13.42 6.19
N VAL A 127 -11.74 -12.60 5.54
CA VAL A 127 -11.57 -11.15 5.42
C VAL A 127 -12.84 -10.42 5.84
N ASN A 128 -12.73 -9.13 6.18
CA ASN A 128 -13.88 -8.29 6.48
C ASN A 128 -14.85 -8.25 5.28
N ARG A 129 -16.14 -8.57 5.50
CA ARG A 129 -17.19 -8.61 4.47
C ARG A 129 -17.37 -7.28 3.75
N HIS A 130 -17.28 -6.15 4.44
CA HIS A 130 -17.47 -4.84 3.84
C HIS A 130 -16.33 -4.53 2.88
N PHE A 131 -15.08 -4.76 3.30
CA PHE A 131 -13.92 -4.60 2.43
C PHE A 131 -14.01 -5.51 1.20
N ALA A 132 -14.44 -6.76 1.38
CA ALA A 132 -14.60 -7.67 0.26
C ALA A 132 -15.75 -7.28 -0.68
N LYS A 133 -16.87 -6.78 -0.16
CA LYS A 133 -17.96 -6.27 -0.98
C LYS A 133 -17.49 -5.11 -1.87
N SER A 134 -16.84 -4.12 -1.29
CA SER A 134 -16.27 -2.98 -2.02
C SER A 134 -15.21 -3.44 -3.03
N PHE A 135 -14.38 -4.42 -2.66
CA PHE A 135 -13.42 -5.05 -3.57
C PHE A 135 -14.09 -5.71 -4.79
N TYR A 136 -15.16 -6.49 -4.59
CA TYR A 136 -15.82 -7.17 -5.70
C TYR A 136 -16.49 -6.22 -6.69
N ASN A 137 -16.79 -4.98 -6.30
CA ASN A 137 -17.30 -3.96 -7.22
C ASN A 137 -16.22 -3.43 -8.19
N ILE A 138 -14.95 -3.43 -7.78
CA ILE A 138 -13.83 -2.97 -8.64
C ILE A 138 -13.13 -4.13 -9.37
N TRP A 139 -13.20 -5.35 -8.82
CA TRP A 139 -12.41 -6.49 -9.30
C TRP A 139 -12.61 -6.84 -10.78
N PRO A 140 -13.84 -6.94 -11.32
CA PRO A 140 -14.05 -7.34 -12.72
C PRO A 140 -13.30 -6.44 -13.71
N TYR A 141 -13.21 -5.15 -13.40
CA TYR A 141 -12.53 -4.19 -14.26
C TYR A 141 -11.01 -4.26 -14.15
N ILE A 142 -10.48 -4.43 -12.94
CA ILE A 142 -9.04 -4.59 -12.72
C ILE A 142 -8.53 -5.86 -13.39
N ILE A 143 -9.24 -6.99 -13.20
CA ILE A 143 -8.78 -8.26 -13.75
C ILE A 143 -8.86 -8.31 -15.28
N PHE A 144 -9.85 -7.64 -15.87
CA PHE A 144 -9.96 -7.51 -17.32
C PHE A 144 -8.67 -6.92 -17.92
N ILE A 145 -8.14 -5.85 -17.31
CA ILE A 145 -6.91 -5.19 -17.76
C ILE A 145 -5.69 -6.07 -17.48
N ILE A 146 -5.58 -6.66 -16.29
CA ILE A 146 -4.41 -7.47 -15.91
C ILE A 146 -4.27 -8.74 -16.77
N LYS A 147 -5.38 -9.27 -17.31
CA LYS A 147 -5.39 -10.43 -18.22
C LYS A 147 -4.95 -10.10 -19.65
N GLU A 148 -4.75 -8.82 -20.01
CA GLU A 148 -4.22 -8.46 -21.32
C GLU A 148 -2.85 -9.11 -21.56
N GLN A 149 -2.70 -9.78 -22.71
CA GLN A 149 -1.50 -10.57 -23.03
C GLN A 149 -0.20 -9.78 -22.88
N LYS A 150 -0.22 -8.50 -23.27
CA LYS A 150 0.94 -7.58 -23.19
C LYS A 150 1.39 -7.33 -21.75
N LEU A 151 0.50 -7.47 -20.76
CA LEU A 151 0.75 -7.17 -19.35
C LEU A 151 1.04 -8.43 -18.52
N LEU A 152 0.96 -9.63 -19.10
CA LEU A 152 1.13 -10.90 -18.35
C LEU A 152 2.49 -10.98 -17.63
N ASN A 153 3.57 -10.55 -18.30
CA ASN A 153 4.91 -10.58 -17.73
C ASN A 153 5.24 -9.35 -16.87
N TYR A 154 4.37 -8.34 -16.83
CA TYR A 154 4.65 -7.10 -16.13
C TYR A 154 4.50 -7.29 -14.62
N LYS A 155 5.36 -6.59 -13.87
CA LYS A 155 5.24 -6.46 -12.42
C LYS A 155 4.11 -5.48 -12.10
N ILE A 156 3.29 -5.80 -11.10
CA ILE A 156 2.17 -5.01 -10.65
C ILE A 156 2.52 -4.38 -9.30
N ILE A 157 2.41 -3.06 -9.23
CA ILE A 157 2.58 -2.27 -8.01
C ILE A 157 1.19 -1.78 -7.61
N LEU A 158 0.69 -2.32 -6.50
CA LEU A 158 -0.61 -1.97 -5.93
C LEU A 158 -0.42 -0.92 -4.85
N VAL A 159 -1.25 0.12 -4.91
CA VAL A 159 -1.15 1.28 -4.03
C VAL A 159 -2.53 1.64 -3.51
N GLY A 160 -2.64 1.92 -2.22
CA GLY A 160 -3.88 2.42 -1.64
C GLY A 160 -3.70 3.04 -0.26
N HIS A 161 -4.50 4.05 0.04
CA HIS A 161 -4.55 4.69 1.37
C HIS A 161 -5.87 4.35 2.07
N SER A 162 -5.84 4.23 3.40
CA SER A 162 -7.03 3.93 4.20
C SER A 162 -7.75 2.65 3.71
N LEU A 163 -9.06 2.72 3.50
CA LEU A 163 -9.85 1.64 2.90
C LEU A 163 -9.34 1.23 1.50
N GLY A 164 -8.81 2.15 0.70
CA GLY A 164 -8.16 1.84 -0.59
C GLY A 164 -6.96 0.92 -0.42
N GLY A 165 -6.25 1.03 0.71
CA GLY A 165 -5.19 0.10 1.09
C GLY A 165 -5.70 -1.31 1.39
N ALA A 166 -6.88 -1.44 2.03
CA ALA A 166 -7.52 -2.73 2.22
C ALA A 166 -7.92 -3.37 0.89
N LEU A 167 -8.48 -2.59 -0.05
CA LEU A 167 -8.83 -3.10 -1.39
C LEU A 167 -7.59 -3.47 -2.21
N ALA A 168 -6.51 -2.70 -2.11
CA ALA A 168 -5.23 -3.02 -2.72
C ALA A 168 -4.63 -4.34 -2.16
N THR A 169 -4.75 -4.57 -0.85
CA THR A 169 -4.42 -5.86 -0.24
C THR A 169 -5.25 -7.00 -0.83
N LEU A 170 -6.57 -6.85 -0.90
CA LEU A 170 -7.45 -7.90 -1.45
C LEU A 170 -7.16 -8.16 -2.93
N THR A 171 -6.80 -7.13 -3.68
CA THR A 171 -6.37 -7.23 -5.09
C THR A 171 -5.07 -8.03 -5.21
N ALA A 172 -4.07 -7.74 -4.37
CA ALA A 172 -2.82 -8.49 -4.33
C ALA A 172 -3.07 -9.97 -4.00
N ALA A 173 -3.90 -10.23 -2.99
CA ALA A 173 -4.26 -11.57 -2.54
C ALA A 173 -4.99 -12.36 -3.63
N LYS A 174 -5.99 -11.76 -4.30
CA LYS A 174 -6.77 -12.40 -5.36
C LYS A 174 -5.89 -12.74 -6.57
N LEU A 175 -5.04 -11.82 -7.00
CA LEU A 175 -4.12 -12.02 -8.13
C LEU A 175 -3.18 -13.21 -7.93
N VAL A 176 -2.62 -13.37 -6.72
CA VAL A 176 -1.73 -14.52 -6.43
C VAL A 176 -2.51 -15.81 -6.14
N SER A 177 -3.70 -15.69 -5.54
CA SER A 177 -4.56 -16.84 -5.23
C SER A 177 -5.07 -17.53 -6.48
N GLU A 178 -5.45 -16.75 -7.50
CA GLU A 178 -5.99 -17.28 -8.78
C GLU A 178 -4.90 -17.56 -9.82
N GLY A 179 -3.62 -17.44 -9.45
CA GLY A 179 -2.50 -17.70 -10.36
C GLY A 179 -2.33 -16.68 -11.48
N HIS A 180 -2.98 -15.52 -11.40
CA HIS A 180 -2.84 -14.45 -12.39
C HIS A 180 -1.47 -13.76 -12.32
N LYS A 181 -0.85 -13.75 -11.12
CA LYS A 181 0.51 -13.24 -10.91
C LYS A 181 1.24 -14.08 -9.88
N THR A 182 2.54 -14.23 -10.08
CA THR A 182 3.41 -14.86 -9.09
C THR A 182 3.74 -13.90 -7.95
N SER A 183 4.21 -14.43 -6.82
CA SER A 183 4.72 -13.63 -5.69
C SER A 183 5.78 -12.60 -6.10
N ARG A 184 6.59 -12.91 -7.13
CA ARG A 184 7.67 -12.03 -7.61
C ARG A 184 7.19 -10.88 -8.49
N GLN A 185 5.93 -10.93 -8.91
CA GLN A 185 5.33 -9.93 -9.79
C GLN A 185 4.40 -8.97 -9.04
N ILE A 186 4.15 -9.15 -7.74
CA ILE A 186 3.27 -8.28 -6.96
C ILE A 186 4.08 -7.50 -5.92
N PHE A 187 3.93 -6.18 -5.93
CA PHE A 187 4.45 -5.24 -4.95
C PHE A 187 3.27 -4.47 -4.37
N LEU A 188 3.15 -4.40 -3.05
CA LEU A 188 2.02 -3.76 -2.38
C LEU A 188 2.51 -2.68 -1.43
N TYR A 189 2.01 -1.46 -1.61
CA TYR A 189 2.26 -0.31 -0.75
C TYR A 189 0.93 0.23 -0.23
N THR A 190 0.69 0.09 1.06
CA THR A 190 -0.53 0.59 1.69
C THR A 190 -0.20 1.66 2.72
N TYR A 191 -1.01 2.72 2.80
CA TYR A 191 -0.79 3.83 3.74
C TYR A 191 -1.97 3.93 4.69
N GLY A 192 -1.74 3.82 6.00
CA GLY A 192 -2.81 3.90 7.00
C GLY A 192 -3.91 2.85 6.82
N ALA A 193 -3.59 1.69 6.24
CA ALA A 193 -4.60 0.66 5.93
C ALA A 193 -5.01 -0.14 7.19
N PRO A 194 -6.30 -0.45 7.35
CA PRO A 194 -6.80 -1.25 8.47
C PRO A 194 -6.38 -2.72 8.36
N ARG A 195 -6.58 -3.50 9.44
CA ARG A 195 -6.47 -4.96 9.40
C ARG A 195 -7.52 -5.54 8.45
N VAL A 196 -7.08 -6.27 7.43
CA VAL A 196 -7.97 -6.74 6.34
C VAL A 196 -8.65 -8.07 6.66
N GLY A 197 -7.95 -8.97 7.36
CA GLY A 197 -8.41 -10.34 7.57
C GLY A 197 -7.90 -10.97 8.84
N ASN A 198 -8.13 -12.28 8.94
CA ASN A 198 -7.81 -13.06 10.11
C ASN A 198 -6.35 -13.57 10.13
N PRO A 199 -5.87 -14.19 11.23
CA PRO A 199 -4.51 -14.72 11.28
C PRO A 199 -4.16 -15.72 10.17
N ASP A 200 -5.14 -16.53 9.71
CA ASP A 200 -4.94 -17.46 8.60
C ASP A 200 -4.72 -16.68 7.28
N PHE A 201 -5.54 -15.66 7.02
CA PHE A 201 -5.36 -14.72 5.90
C PHE A 201 -3.98 -14.07 5.95
N ALA A 202 -3.59 -13.50 7.10
CA ALA A 202 -2.31 -12.84 7.25
C ALA A 202 -1.12 -13.78 7.00
N LYS A 203 -1.19 -15.01 7.51
CA LYS A 203 -0.15 -16.02 7.29
C LYS A 203 -0.01 -16.35 5.81
N ARG A 204 -1.10 -16.71 5.12
CA ARG A 204 -1.06 -17.08 3.70
C ARG A 204 -0.72 -15.90 2.80
N PHE A 205 -1.16 -14.69 3.19
CA PHE A 205 -0.79 -13.46 2.49
C PHE A 205 0.73 -13.27 2.50
N ASP A 206 1.39 -13.37 3.65
CA ASP A 206 2.84 -13.23 3.76
C ASP A 206 3.61 -14.31 2.97
N GLU A 207 3.04 -15.52 2.85
CA GLU A 207 3.63 -16.62 2.08
C GLU A 207 3.57 -16.34 0.56
N LYS A 208 2.46 -15.78 0.09
CA LYS A 208 2.21 -15.54 -1.35
C LYS A 208 2.56 -14.14 -1.85
N VAL A 209 2.58 -13.11 -1.00
CA VAL A 209 2.87 -11.71 -1.37
C VAL A 209 4.04 -11.20 -0.53
N LYS A 210 5.27 -11.47 -0.99
CA LYS A 210 6.50 -11.20 -0.23
C LYS A 210 6.87 -9.72 -0.19
N TYR A 211 6.51 -8.95 -1.21
CA TYR A 211 6.82 -7.53 -1.34
C TYR A 211 5.62 -6.70 -0.92
N SER A 212 5.38 -6.63 0.39
CA SER A 212 4.24 -5.90 0.97
C SER A 212 4.70 -5.03 2.13
N TRP A 213 4.49 -3.73 1.99
CA TRP A 213 4.83 -2.72 2.98
C TRP A 213 3.57 -1.94 3.42
N ARG A 214 3.33 -1.94 4.73
CA ARG A 214 2.28 -1.14 5.38
C ARG A 214 2.92 0.08 6.01
N ILE A 215 2.72 1.24 5.42
CA ILE A 215 3.23 2.51 5.91
C ILE A 215 2.24 3.06 6.93
N VAL A 216 2.72 3.33 8.14
CA VAL A 216 1.93 3.84 9.26
C VAL A 216 2.59 5.11 9.82
N PHE A 217 1.82 6.19 9.98
CA PHE A 217 2.32 7.45 10.52
C PHE A 217 1.87 7.67 11.95
N GLY A 218 2.82 7.94 12.84
CA GLY A 218 2.59 8.37 14.22
C GLY A 218 1.58 7.49 14.95
N LYS A 219 0.52 8.14 15.43
CA LYS A 219 -0.63 7.54 16.13
C LYS A 219 -1.86 7.46 15.22
N ASP A 220 -1.68 7.11 13.95
CA ASP A 220 -2.83 6.83 13.10
C ASP A 220 -3.61 5.63 13.66
N VAL A 221 -4.87 5.85 14.00
CA VAL A 221 -5.71 4.83 14.63
C VAL A 221 -6.20 3.79 13.63
N VAL A 222 -6.34 4.14 12.34
CA VAL A 222 -6.99 3.28 11.33
C VAL A 222 -6.31 1.92 11.17
N PRO A 223 -4.97 1.81 11.11
CA PRO A 223 -4.29 0.52 11.11
C PRO A 223 -4.62 -0.38 12.30
N HIS A 224 -5.00 0.19 13.44
CA HIS A 224 -5.31 -0.59 14.63
C HIS A 224 -6.78 -1.03 14.70
N PHE A 225 -7.51 -0.82 13.61
CA PHE A 225 -8.87 -1.31 13.42
C PHE A 225 -8.96 -2.28 12.23
N PRO A 226 -9.93 -3.21 12.28
CA PRO A 226 -10.63 -3.65 13.47
C PRO A 226 -9.65 -4.24 14.51
N LYS A 227 -10.08 -4.30 15.78
CA LYS A 227 -9.21 -4.75 16.87
C LYS A 227 -8.79 -6.21 16.63
N CYS A 228 -7.57 -6.54 17.04
CA CYS A 228 -7.16 -7.92 17.22
C CYS A 228 -7.61 -8.41 18.60
N ALA A 229 -7.74 -9.72 18.75
CA ALA A 229 -7.93 -10.38 20.04
C ALA A 229 -6.59 -10.33 20.77
N LYS A 230 -6.60 -9.86 22.02
CA LYS A 230 -5.38 -9.72 22.81
C LYS A 230 -5.22 -10.92 23.74
N ILE A 231 -3.99 -11.42 23.85
CA ILE A 231 -3.55 -12.38 24.86
C ILE A 231 -2.51 -11.72 25.77
N ILE A 232 -2.48 -12.13 27.03
CA ILE A 232 -1.43 -11.73 27.95
C ILE A 232 -0.16 -12.48 27.59
N SER A 233 0.87 -11.74 27.17
CA SER A 233 2.23 -12.25 27.05
C SER A 233 2.97 -12.01 28.36
N ARG A 234 3.41 -13.10 29.00
CA ARG A 234 4.30 -13.05 30.17
C ARG A 234 5.74 -13.09 29.65
N TYR A 235 6.42 -11.95 29.66
CA TYR A 235 7.82 -11.86 29.21
C TYR A 235 8.76 -12.57 30.20
N PHE A 236 8.39 -12.59 31.49
CA PHE A 236 9.05 -13.36 32.55
C PHE A 236 8.03 -14.29 33.20
N LYS A 237 8.33 -15.61 33.24
CA LYS A 237 7.45 -16.65 33.81
C LYS A 237 7.06 -16.39 35.29
N PHE A 238 7.82 -15.58 36.02
CA PHE A 238 7.70 -15.39 37.47
C PHE A 238 7.43 -13.94 37.95
N SER A 239 7.02 -13.01 37.07
CA SER A 239 6.61 -11.67 37.52
C SER A 239 5.21 -11.29 37.00
N PRO A 240 4.19 -11.13 37.88
CA PRO A 240 2.86 -10.70 37.50
C PRO A 240 2.78 -9.20 37.14
N ILE A 241 3.84 -8.42 37.39
CA ILE A 241 3.87 -6.96 37.24
C ILE A 241 4.11 -6.52 35.78
N PHE A 242 4.69 -7.38 34.94
CA PHE A 242 5.05 -7.04 33.55
C PHE A 242 4.23 -7.81 32.50
N SER A 243 2.92 -7.97 32.72
CA SER A 243 2.01 -8.56 31.73
C SER A 243 1.69 -7.57 30.61
N VAL A 244 2.00 -7.91 29.36
CA VAL A 244 1.69 -7.06 28.18
C VAL A 244 0.64 -7.73 27.30
N LYS A 245 -0.34 -6.96 26.81
CA LYS A 245 -1.38 -7.44 25.90
C LYS A 245 -0.90 -7.36 24.45
N ILE A 246 -0.73 -8.50 23.78
CA ILE A 246 -0.33 -8.59 22.37
C ILE A 246 -1.43 -9.24 21.53
N CYS A 247 -1.42 -9.02 20.21
CA CYS A 247 -2.37 -9.69 19.32
C CYS A 247 -2.12 -11.20 19.27
N ASP A 248 -3.18 -11.98 19.43
CA ASP A 248 -3.14 -13.44 19.45
C ASP A 248 -3.26 -14.01 18.04
N ARG A 249 -2.15 -14.53 17.52
CA ARG A 249 -2.09 -15.19 16.20
C ARG A 249 -2.91 -16.49 16.14
N ASN A 250 -3.19 -17.13 17.26
CA ASN A 250 -3.95 -18.39 17.30
C ASN A 250 -5.46 -18.15 17.30
N LYS A 251 -5.92 -16.91 17.55
CA LYS A 251 -7.34 -16.58 17.56
C LYS A 251 -7.89 -16.41 16.13
N LYS A 252 -8.22 -17.52 15.47
CA LYS A 252 -8.72 -17.55 14.07
C LYS A 252 -9.95 -16.66 13.80
N LYS A 253 -10.80 -16.44 14.82
CA LYS A 253 -11.94 -15.51 14.76
C LYS A 253 -11.52 -14.13 15.28
N SER A 254 -10.44 -13.59 14.73
CA SER A 254 -9.91 -12.28 15.05
C SER A 254 -9.31 -11.60 13.83
N TYR A 255 -8.98 -10.31 13.91
CA TYR A 255 -8.25 -9.59 12.88
C TYR A 255 -6.77 -9.57 13.20
N TYR A 256 -5.95 -9.64 12.16
CA TYR A 256 -4.50 -9.70 12.27
C TYR A 256 -3.86 -9.10 11.03
N HIS A 257 -2.78 -8.34 11.22
CA HIS A 257 -2.05 -7.69 10.16
C HIS A 257 -1.21 -8.66 9.32
N HIS A 258 -1.09 -8.33 8.05
CA HIS A 258 -0.26 -9.01 7.05
C HIS A 258 0.80 -8.04 6.51
N GLY A 259 1.92 -8.51 5.98
CA GLY A 259 2.96 -7.66 5.38
C GLY A 259 3.92 -7.07 6.41
N ARG A 260 4.96 -6.37 5.93
CA ARG A 260 5.92 -5.67 6.79
C ARG A 260 5.41 -4.28 7.12
N GLU A 261 5.43 -3.90 8.38
CA GLU A 261 5.11 -2.52 8.77
C GLU A 261 6.36 -1.63 8.67
N ILE A 262 6.15 -0.43 8.12
CA ILE A 262 7.11 0.67 8.09
C ILE A 262 6.49 1.83 8.85
N TRP A 263 7.00 2.07 10.05
CA TRP A 263 6.40 3.04 10.98
C TRP A 263 7.19 4.34 11.03
N TYR A 264 6.49 5.47 10.86
CA TYR A 264 7.04 6.81 10.98
C TYR A 264 6.59 7.41 12.32
N PRO A 265 7.32 7.18 13.44
CA PRO A 265 6.82 7.44 14.80
C PRO A 265 6.51 8.91 15.08
N LEU A 266 7.30 9.81 14.48
CA LEU A 266 7.13 11.25 14.62
C LEU A 266 6.19 11.84 13.55
N GLY A 267 5.60 10.98 12.72
CA GLY A 267 4.71 11.37 11.63
C GLY A 267 5.37 12.41 10.70
N PRO A 268 4.60 13.40 10.21
CA PRO A 268 5.13 14.39 9.26
C PRO A 268 6.14 15.35 9.88
N LYS A 269 6.06 15.59 11.19
CA LYS A 269 7.00 16.45 11.94
C LYS A 269 8.39 15.84 12.07
N GLY A 270 8.52 14.52 11.88
CA GLY A 270 9.72 13.73 12.11
C GLY A 270 10.80 13.77 11.04
N LYS A 271 10.73 14.69 10.07
CA LYS A 271 11.59 14.67 8.86
C LYS A 271 11.58 13.31 8.14
N TYR A 272 10.45 12.59 8.19
CA TYR A 272 10.25 11.28 7.56
C TYR A 272 11.25 10.18 7.97
N ARG A 273 11.74 10.20 9.22
CA ARG A 273 12.46 9.05 9.79
C ARG A 273 11.49 7.89 10.06
N TYR A 274 11.86 6.69 9.62
CA TYR A 274 11.05 5.49 9.76
C TYR A 274 11.79 4.38 10.51
N ILE A 275 11.02 3.41 10.99
CA ILE A 275 11.46 2.17 11.62
C ILE A 275 10.85 1.02 10.82
N GLU A 276 11.67 0.03 10.45
CA GLU A 276 11.16 -1.24 9.94
C GLU A 276 10.75 -2.14 11.11
N CYS A 277 9.48 -2.53 11.16
CA CYS A 277 8.90 -3.26 12.28
C CYS A 277 9.08 -4.76 12.07
N LEU A 278 10.19 -5.29 12.59
CA LEU A 278 10.60 -6.69 12.46
C LEU A 278 10.48 -7.47 13.78
N GLY A 279 9.96 -6.84 14.83
CA GLY A 279 9.81 -7.42 16.16
C GLY A 279 8.63 -8.37 16.28
N LYS A 280 8.16 -8.53 17.52
CA LYS A 280 7.18 -9.56 17.91
C LYS A 280 5.95 -8.95 18.59
N PRO A 281 4.76 -9.55 18.40
CA PRO A 281 4.46 -10.63 17.45
C PRO A 281 4.59 -10.18 15.98
N LYS A 282 4.96 -11.10 15.08
CA LYS A 282 5.18 -10.78 13.66
C LYS A 282 3.93 -10.10 13.08
N ASN A 283 4.13 -9.02 12.31
CA ASN A 283 3.13 -8.12 11.71
C ASN A 283 2.34 -7.25 12.70
N GLU A 284 2.50 -7.43 14.01
CA GLU A 284 1.80 -6.70 15.07
C GLU A 284 2.83 -6.29 16.14
N ASP A 285 3.95 -5.70 15.70
CA ASP A 285 5.13 -5.44 16.52
C ASP A 285 4.81 -4.42 17.61
N ARG A 286 4.87 -4.88 18.87
CA ARG A 286 4.53 -4.05 20.04
C ARG A 286 5.46 -2.86 20.25
N LEU A 287 6.62 -2.84 19.60
CA LEU A 287 7.58 -1.73 19.68
C LEU A 287 7.36 -0.69 18.57
N CYS A 288 6.42 -0.95 17.66
CA CYS A 288 6.02 -0.04 16.59
C CYS A 288 4.67 0.62 16.87
N SER A 289 3.83 0.84 15.85
CA SER A 289 2.54 1.53 16.02
C SER A 289 1.60 0.80 17.00
N ASP A 290 1.72 -0.52 17.15
CA ASP A 290 0.93 -1.31 18.11
C ASP A 290 1.32 -1.10 19.58
N MET A 291 2.34 -0.29 19.86
CA MET A 291 2.67 0.15 21.21
C MET A 291 1.56 1.02 21.82
N TYR A 292 0.82 1.76 21.00
CA TYR A 292 -0.15 2.73 21.49
C TYR A 292 -1.46 2.08 21.94
N ASN A 293 -1.90 2.47 23.13
CA ASN A 293 -3.27 2.28 23.57
C ASN A 293 -4.11 3.46 23.07
N TYR A 294 -4.89 3.22 22.04
CA TYR A 294 -5.80 4.22 21.49
C TYR A 294 -7.02 4.41 22.39
N ASP A 295 -7.39 5.66 22.60
CA ASP A 295 -8.72 5.99 23.09
C ASP A 295 -9.73 5.73 21.97
N PHE A 296 -10.56 4.71 22.17
CA PHE A 296 -11.56 4.29 21.20
C PHE A 296 -12.91 4.97 21.43
N ILE A 297 -13.04 5.78 22.48
CA ILE A 297 -14.23 6.60 22.74
C ILE A 297 -14.17 7.86 21.88
N ASP A 298 -12.99 8.50 21.80
CA ASP A 298 -12.74 9.63 20.91
C ASP A 298 -11.69 9.32 19.82
N THR A 299 -12.14 8.61 18.78
CA THR A 299 -11.30 8.32 17.61
C THR A 299 -11.07 9.55 16.74
N TYR A 300 -11.88 10.61 16.85
CA TYR A 300 -11.78 11.81 16.02
C TYR A 300 -10.50 12.59 16.29
N LYS A 301 -9.95 12.51 17.51
CA LYS A 301 -8.64 13.04 17.86
C LYS A 301 -7.52 12.60 16.92
N TYR A 302 -7.60 11.39 16.35
CA TYR A 302 -6.57 10.83 15.47
C TYR A 302 -6.80 11.11 13.98
N LYS A 303 -7.97 11.68 13.62
CA LYS A 303 -8.35 11.98 12.23
C LYS A 303 -7.30 12.81 11.47
N PRO A 304 -6.72 13.90 12.04
CA PRO A 304 -5.72 14.69 11.31
C PRO A 304 -4.47 13.88 10.95
N ILE A 305 -4.05 12.96 11.83
CA ILE A 305 -2.87 12.12 11.61
C ILE A 305 -3.09 11.22 10.39
N HIS A 306 -4.26 10.60 10.30
CA HIS A 306 -4.62 9.69 9.22
C HIS A 306 -4.55 10.31 7.81
N TYR A 307 -4.79 11.62 7.68
CA TYR A 307 -4.72 12.34 6.41
C TYR A 307 -3.38 13.05 6.17
N SER A 308 -2.45 12.99 7.12
CA SER A 308 -1.21 13.78 7.07
C SER A 308 -0.01 13.04 6.48
N TYR A 309 -0.21 11.85 5.90
CA TYR A 309 0.86 11.09 5.26
C TYR A 309 1.53 11.96 4.19
N PHE A 310 2.83 12.19 4.34
CA PHE A 310 3.63 13.05 3.45
C PHE A 310 3.00 14.43 3.12
N ASP A 311 2.24 15.00 4.05
CA ASP A 311 1.43 16.22 3.86
C ASP A 311 2.21 17.43 3.35
N VAL A 312 3.42 17.67 3.87
CA VAL A 312 4.28 18.77 3.43
C VAL A 312 4.61 18.60 1.95
N VAL A 313 4.93 17.37 1.53
CA VAL A 313 5.25 17.07 0.12
C VAL A 313 4.01 17.19 -0.74
N ALA A 314 2.87 16.65 -0.29
CA ALA A 314 1.61 16.77 -0.99
C ALA A 314 1.19 18.24 -1.16
N LYS A 315 1.36 19.07 -0.12
CA LYS A 315 1.04 20.49 -0.18
C LYS A 315 1.92 21.26 -1.17
N ILE A 316 3.24 21.11 -1.06
CA ILE A 316 4.20 21.79 -1.96
C ILE A 316 3.97 21.34 -3.40
N PHE A 317 3.85 20.03 -3.61
CA PHE A 317 3.61 19.46 -4.94
C PHE A 317 2.25 19.90 -5.50
N GLY A 318 1.24 20.04 -4.66
CA GLY A 318 -0.07 20.57 -5.07
C GLY A 318 -0.02 22.02 -5.53
N ILE A 319 0.80 22.87 -4.90
CA ILE A 319 1.04 24.26 -5.37
C ILE A 319 1.72 24.23 -6.75
N TYR A 320 2.80 23.45 -6.88
CA TYR A 320 3.51 23.26 -8.15
C TYR A 320 2.59 22.76 -9.27
N LEU A 321 1.73 21.77 -8.97
CA LEU A 321 0.77 21.25 -9.94
C LEU A 321 -0.25 22.31 -10.36
N LYS A 322 -0.78 23.11 -9.44
CA LYS A 322 -1.74 24.18 -9.77
C LYS A 322 -1.15 25.20 -10.74
N GLU A 323 0.10 25.61 -10.54
CA GLU A 323 0.80 26.52 -11.44
C GLU A 323 1.00 25.92 -12.84
N LYS A 324 1.32 24.63 -12.93
CA LYS A 324 1.53 23.92 -14.21
C LYS A 324 0.22 23.49 -14.89
N TYR A 325 -0.86 23.34 -14.12
CA TYR A 325 -2.15 22.84 -14.60
C TYR A 325 -2.81 23.79 -15.62
N ILE A 326 -2.60 25.11 -15.47
CA ILE A 326 -3.20 26.14 -16.33
C ILE A 326 -2.87 25.95 -17.82
N ASN A 327 -1.82 25.18 -18.18
CA ASN A 327 -1.37 25.08 -19.57
C ASN A 327 -1.23 23.66 -20.17
N HIS A 328 -1.24 22.55 -19.41
CA HIS A 328 -0.70 21.26 -19.91
C HIS A 328 -1.45 19.95 -19.58
N CYS A 329 -2.50 19.98 -18.74
CA CYS A 329 -3.31 18.79 -18.45
C CYS A 329 -4.67 18.80 -19.19
N ILE A 330 -5.01 19.92 -19.83
CA ILE A 330 -6.01 19.98 -20.90
C ILE A 330 -5.22 19.81 -22.20
N ILE A 331 -5.31 18.65 -22.82
CA ILE A 331 -4.93 18.51 -24.24
C ILE A 331 -6.19 18.01 -24.95
N ARG A 332 -6.51 18.73 -26.03
CA ARG A 332 -7.66 18.61 -26.93
C ARG A 332 -8.11 17.19 -27.19
#